data_AF-A0A654E2Y7-F1
#
_entry.id   AF-A0A654E2Y7-F1
#
_cell.length_a   1.000
_cell.length_b   1.000
_cell.length_c   1.000
_cell.angle_alpha   90.00
_cell.angle_beta   90.00
_cell.angle_gamma   90.00
#
_symmetry.space_group_name_H-M   'P 1'
#
loop_
_entity.id
_entity.type
_entity.pdbx_description
1 polymer ?
#
loop_
_entity_poly.entity_id
_entity_poly.type
_entity_poly.pdbx_seq_one_letter_code
_entity_poly.pdbx_strand_id
1 'polypeptide(L)'
;MKRVLAITLLGFLVACSGGGEKPSGWEGEWTATWETDPASFEGIEGISDYTMPGMVIFGPEMVNIKAYGFEGCVFSKDTLDHSLRWRVSNDSLILINDEDTPGMVYQIKEKTTDLIRLQLMEDIFLTLEK
;
A
#
# COMPACT_ATOMS: atom_id res chain seq x y z
N MET A 1 -47.34 40.31 25.60
CA MET A 1 -46.62 40.69 24.36
C MET A 1 -45.24 41.22 24.72
N LYS A 2 -44.17 40.41 24.58
CA LYS A 2 -42.79 40.90 24.44
C LYS A 2 -41.78 39.75 24.27
N ARG A 3 -40.85 40.01 23.35
CA ARG A 3 -39.52 39.40 23.13
C ARG A 3 -39.47 38.17 22.21
N VAL A 4 -39.39 38.49 20.93
CA VAL A 4 -38.69 37.70 19.91
C VAL A 4 -37.20 37.71 20.28
N LEU A 5 -36.64 36.55 20.64
CA LEU A 5 -35.19 36.37 20.77
C LEU A 5 -34.70 35.79 19.44
N ALA A 6 -34.06 36.63 18.63
CA ALA A 6 -33.31 36.19 17.46
C ALA A 6 -32.04 35.50 17.96
N ILE A 7 -31.92 34.19 17.73
CA ILE A 7 -30.68 33.44 17.92
C ILE A 7 -30.16 33.10 16.53
N THR A 8 -29.27 33.95 16.03
CA THR A 8 -28.42 33.68 14.88
C THR A 8 -27.36 32.69 15.34
N LEU A 9 -27.54 31.40 15.06
CA LEU A 9 -26.50 30.40 15.30
C LEU A 9 -25.58 30.34 14.08
N LEU A 10 -24.46 31.04 14.19
CA LEU A 10 -23.31 30.97 13.30
C LEU A 10 -22.64 29.59 13.55
N GLY A 11 -22.90 28.63 12.67
CA GLY A 11 -22.37 27.27 12.76
C GLY A 11 -21.17 27.08 11.84
N PHE A 12 -19.99 26.99 12.46
CA PHE A 12 -18.67 26.65 11.94
C PHE A 12 -18.63 25.95 10.58
N LEU A 13 -17.99 26.61 9.60
CA LEU A 13 -17.30 25.93 8.51
C LEU A 13 -16.16 25.13 9.15
N VAL A 14 -16.41 23.86 9.44
CA VAL A 14 -15.36 22.90 9.72
C VAL A 14 -14.53 22.82 8.45
N ALA A 15 -13.36 23.46 8.49
CA ALA A 15 -12.32 23.27 7.50
C ALA A 15 -11.97 21.78 7.52
N CYS A 16 -12.44 21.03 6.53
CA CYS A 16 -11.91 19.70 6.23
C CYS A 16 -10.42 19.89 5.92
N SER A 17 -9.56 19.65 6.90
CA SER A 17 -8.14 19.41 6.68
C SER A 17 -8.05 18.21 5.73
N GLY A 18 -7.70 18.47 4.47
CA GLY A 18 -7.65 17.49 3.38
C GLY A 18 -6.51 16.48 3.49
N GLY A 19 -6.36 15.84 4.65
CA GLY A 19 -5.58 14.62 4.82
C GLY A 19 -6.54 13.52 5.24
N GLY A 20 -6.89 12.61 4.34
CA GLY A 20 -7.75 11.47 4.66
C GLY A 20 -7.11 10.64 5.78
N GLU A 21 -7.90 10.31 6.82
CA GLU A 21 -7.45 9.44 7.90
C GLU A 21 -6.93 8.11 7.32
N LYS A 22 -5.72 7.71 7.72
CA LYS A 22 -5.15 6.42 7.32
C LYS A 22 -5.80 5.29 8.10
N PRO A 23 -5.93 4.09 7.49
CA PRO A 23 -6.46 2.92 8.18
C PRO A 23 -5.53 2.51 9.32
N SER A 24 -6.11 2.28 10.50
CA SER A 24 -5.33 1.84 11.66
C SER A 24 -4.69 0.47 11.44
N GLY A 25 -3.50 0.29 12.02
CA GLY A 25 -2.81 -1.00 12.06
C GLY A 25 -2.08 -1.34 10.77
N TRP A 26 -1.82 -0.35 9.93
CA TRP A 26 -0.92 -0.42 8.78
C TRP A 26 0.45 0.17 9.09
N GLU A 27 0.49 1.15 9.99
CA GLU A 27 1.69 1.90 10.32
C GLU A 27 2.80 1.03 10.88
N GLY A 28 4.04 1.43 10.59
CA GLY A 28 5.24 0.74 11.04
C GLY A 28 5.91 -0.08 9.96
N GLU A 29 6.86 -0.91 10.40
CA GLU A 29 7.70 -1.74 9.57
C GLU A 29 7.08 -3.12 9.39
N TRP A 30 7.16 -3.62 8.16
CA TRP A 30 6.71 -4.95 7.76
C TRP A 30 7.81 -5.64 6.96
N THR A 31 8.08 -6.89 7.29
CA THR A 31 8.82 -7.79 6.41
C THR A 31 7.94 -8.10 5.21
N ALA A 32 8.48 -7.97 4.01
CA ALA A 32 7.75 -8.16 2.77
C ALA A 32 8.29 -9.36 1.99
N THR A 33 7.38 -10.12 1.42
CA THR A 33 7.69 -11.17 0.43
C THR A 33 6.76 -11.01 -0.75
N TRP A 34 7.32 -10.73 -1.92
CA TRP A 34 6.62 -10.86 -3.20
C TRP A 34 6.78 -12.29 -3.71
N GLU A 35 5.72 -12.87 -4.26
CA GLU A 35 5.69 -14.21 -4.83
C GLU A 35 4.83 -14.22 -6.10
N THR A 36 5.21 -15.06 -7.06
CA THR A 36 4.40 -15.36 -8.25
C THR A 36 4.47 -16.84 -8.58
N ASP A 37 3.55 -17.33 -9.42
CA ASP A 37 3.48 -18.74 -9.80
C ASP A 37 4.60 -19.08 -10.81
N PRO A 38 5.48 -20.06 -10.51
CA PRO A 38 6.48 -20.54 -11.47
C PRO A 38 5.89 -20.99 -12.81
N ALA A 39 4.65 -21.50 -12.83
CA ALA A 39 3.99 -21.96 -14.04
C ALA A 39 3.82 -20.83 -15.08
N SER A 40 3.74 -19.56 -14.64
CA SER A 40 3.67 -18.39 -15.52
C SER A 40 4.95 -18.17 -16.34
N PHE A 41 6.06 -18.84 -15.99
CA PHE A 41 7.40 -18.60 -16.55
C PHE A 41 8.04 -19.86 -17.16
N GLU A 42 7.25 -20.90 -17.45
CA GLU A 42 7.77 -22.11 -18.09
C GLU A 42 8.53 -21.81 -19.39
N GLY A 43 9.76 -22.35 -19.50
CA GLY A 43 10.61 -22.19 -20.68
C GLY A 43 11.44 -20.91 -20.71
N ILE A 44 11.38 -20.06 -19.67
CA ILE A 44 12.27 -18.92 -19.52
C ILE A 44 13.55 -19.35 -18.81
N GLU A 45 14.68 -19.23 -19.49
CA GLU A 45 15.99 -19.54 -18.91
C GLU A 45 16.47 -18.41 -17.98
N GLY A 46 17.25 -18.78 -16.96
CA GLY A 46 17.91 -17.82 -16.07
C GLY A 46 17.07 -17.37 -14.87
N ILE A 47 15.82 -17.82 -14.72
CA ILE A 47 15.03 -17.66 -13.50
C ILE A 47 15.25 -18.88 -12.60
N SER A 48 15.61 -18.63 -11.35
CA SER A 48 15.80 -19.67 -10.32
C SER A 48 14.96 -19.44 -9.08
N ASP A 49 14.40 -18.25 -8.90
CA ASP A 49 13.57 -17.90 -7.75
C ASP A 49 12.36 -17.06 -8.19
N TYR A 50 11.20 -17.41 -7.64
CA TYR A 50 9.90 -16.79 -7.92
C TYR A 50 9.42 -15.93 -6.76
N THR A 51 10.32 -15.67 -5.82
CA THR A 51 10.10 -14.81 -4.67
C THR A 51 11.09 -13.64 -4.67
N MET A 52 10.68 -12.54 -4.05
CA MET A 52 11.55 -11.41 -3.77
C MET A 52 11.30 -10.95 -2.33
N PRO A 53 12.30 -10.98 -1.45
CA PRO A 53 12.17 -10.46 -0.10
C PRO A 53 12.30 -8.94 -0.09
N GLY A 54 11.84 -8.32 0.98
CA GLY A 54 11.99 -6.88 1.17
C GLY A 54 11.43 -6.37 2.48
N MET A 55 11.25 -5.05 2.51
CA MET A 55 10.71 -4.32 3.65
C MET A 55 9.74 -3.25 3.16
N VAL A 56 8.65 -3.09 3.88
CA VAL A 56 7.67 -2.01 3.66
C VAL A 56 7.47 -1.26 4.96
N ILE A 57 7.66 0.07 4.92
CA ILE A 57 7.50 0.94 6.09
C ILE A 57 6.40 1.94 5.81
N PHE A 58 5.24 1.76 6.43
CA PHE A 58 4.12 2.68 6.32
C PHE A 58 4.26 3.81 7.35
N GLY A 59 4.51 5.01 6.84
CA GLY A 59 4.38 6.26 7.59
C GLY A 59 2.98 6.88 7.42
N PRO A 60 2.75 8.05 8.05
CA PRO A 60 1.44 8.71 8.02
C PRO A 60 1.00 9.09 6.60
N GLU A 61 1.92 9.57 5.77
CA GLU A 61 1.60 10.01 4.40
C GLU A 61 2.25 9.13 3.34
N MET A 62 3.50 8.73 3.60
CA MET A 62 4.37 8.00 2.69
C MET A 62 4.53 6.55 3.12
N VAL A 63 4.77 5.68 2.15
CA VAL A 63 5.26 4.32 2.35
C VAL A 63 6.63 4.21 1.69
N ASN A 64 7.57 3.60 2.39
CA ASN A 64 8.88 3.27 1.85
C ASN A 64 8.92 1.77 1.55
N ILE A 65 9.34 1.40 0.34
CA ILE A 65 9.38 0.03 -0.13
C ILE A 65 10.80 -0.27 -0.56
N LYS A 66 11.40 -1.28 0.06
CA LYS A 66 12.66 -1.89 -0.38
C LYS A 66 12.37 -3.30 -0.86
N ALA A 67 12.72 -3.60 -2.10
CA ALA A 67 12.60 -4.94 -2.65
C ALA A 67 13.98 -5.44 -3.06
N TYR A 68 14.46 -6.50 -2.44
CA TYR A 68 15.84 -6.98 -2.59
C TYR A 68 15.92 -7.93 -3.77
N GLY A 69 16.22 -7.38 -4.96
CA GLY A 69 16.54 -8.17 -6.14
C GLY A 69 17.88 -8.90 -6.00
N PHE A 70 18.01 -10.00 -6.73
CA PHE A 70 19.22 -10.82 -6.80
C PHE A 70 19.26 -11.62 -8.11
N GLU A 71 20.43 -12.16 -8.46
CA GLU A 71 20.62 -12.97 -9.67
C GLU A 71 19.65 -14.16 -9.69
N GLY A 72 18.85 -14.29 -10.75
CA GLY A 72 17.86 -15.35 -10.91
C GLY A 72 16.49 -15.10 -10.26
N CYS A 73 16.29 -13.94 -9.62
CA CYS A 73 14.96 -13.51 -9.16
C CYS A 73 14.09 -13.07 -10.34
N VAL A 74 12.87 -13.60 -10.41
CA VAL A 74 11.90 -13.30 -11.49
C VAL A 74 11.50 -11.83 -11.55
N PHE A 75 11.50 -11.12 -10.42
CA PHE A 75 11.02 -9.75 -10.35
C PHE A 75 12.09 -8.74 -10.76
N SER A 76 13.30 -8.87 -10.22
CA SER A 76 14.42 -7.98 -10.48
C SER A 76 15.72 -8.57 -9.96
N LYS A 77 16.81 -8.34 -10.68
CA LYS A 77 18.17 -8.62 -10.18
C LYS A 77 18.70 -7.53 -9.25
N ASP A 78 18.18 -6.32 -9.38
CA ASP A 78 18.64 -5.13 -8.66
C ASP A 78 17.70 -4.83 -7.49
N THR A 79 18.26 -4.32 -6.39
CA THR A 79 17.44 -3.82 -5.27
C THR A 79 16.72 -2.54 -5.67
N LEU A 80 15.41 -2.52 -5.44
CA LEU A 80 14.54 -1.35 -5.64
C LEU A 80 14.30 -0.65 -4.30
N ASP A 81 14.31 0.68 -4.31
CA ASP A 81 14.05 1.52 -3.13
C ASP A 81 13.18 2.71 -3.56
N HIS A 82 11.94 2.73 -3.07
CA HIS A 82 10.92 3.71 -3.49
C HIS A 82 10.19 4.30 -2.28
N SER A 83 9.89 5.59 -2.36
CA SER A 83 8.99 6.29 -1.45
C SER A 83 7.78 6.80 -2.20
N LEU A 84 6.58 6.35 -1.81
CA LEU A 84 5.33 6.63 -2.50
C LEU A 84 4.29 7.20 -1.53
N ARG A 85 3.39 8.05 -2.02
CA ARG A 85 2.17 8.33 -1.26
C ARG A 85 1.29 7.10 -1.28
N TRP A 86 0.54 6.87 -0.21
CA TRP A 86 -0.35 5.71 -0.15
C TRP A 86 -1.69 6.03 0.47
N ARG A 87 -2.70 5.25 0.13
CA ARG A 87 -3.99 5.23 0.82
C ARG A 87 -4.63 3.85 0.68
N VAL A 88 -5.54 3.54 1.59
CA VAL A 88 -6.44 2.40 1.43
C VAL A 88 -7.82 2.92 1.10
N SER A 89 -8.48 2.27 0.16
CA SER A 89 -9.84 2.60 -0.27
C SER A 89 -10.56 1.29 -0.54
N ASN A 90 -11.64 1.03 0.22
CA ASN A 90 -12.35 -0.24 0.19
C ASN A 90 -11.40 -1.43 0.45
N ASP A 91 -11.33 -2.35 -0.51
CA ASP A 91 -10.51 -3.56 -0.53
C ASP A 91 -9.17 -3.35 -1.24
N SER A 92 -8.72 -2.10 -1.41
CA SER A 92 -7.52 -1.80 -2.20
C SER A 92 -6.51 -0.93 -1.45
N LEU A 93 -5.24 -1.32 -1.50
CA LEU A 93 -4.10 -0.46 -1.22
C LEU A 93 -3.69 0.24 -2.53
N ILE A 94 -3.64 1.56 -2.50
CA ILE A 94 -3.28 2.39 -3.66
C ILE A 94 -1.97 3.10 -3.34
N LEU A 95 -0.94 2.82 -4.14
CA LEU A 95 0.35 3.49 -4.14
C LEU A 95 0.36 4.55 -5.25
N ILE A 96 0.80 5.75 -4.93
CA ILE A 96 0.70 6.94 -5.78
C ILE A 96 2.12 7.47 -5.99
N ASN A 97 2.55 7.51 -7.26
CA ASN A 97 3.87 8.00 -7.65
C ASN A 97 3.92 9.53 -7.58
N ASP A 98 3.31 10.21 -8.55
CA ASP A 98 3.24 11.68 -8.65
C ASP A 98 1.90 12.13 -9.25
N GLU A 99 1.54 13.41 -9.06
CA GLU A 99 0.34 14.07 -9.62
C GLU A 99 -1.00 13.31 -9.44
N ASP A 100 -1.15 12.59 -8.32
CA ASP A 100 -2.33 11.77 -7.99
C ASP A 100 -2.65 10.66 -8.99
N THR A 101 -1.70 10.32 -9.87
CA THR A 101 -1.81 9.15 -10.74
C THR A 101 -1.51 7.89 -9.92
N PRO A 102 -2.44 6.93 -9.82
CA PRO A 102 -2.15 5.65 -9.17
C PRO A 102 -0.98 4.96 -9.86
N GLY A 103 0.09 4.70 -9.11
CA GLY A 103 1.25 3.95 -9.60
C GLY A 103 0.98 2.45 -9.56
N MET A 104 0.56 1.94 -8.40
CA MET A 104 0.21 0.53 -8.20
C MET A 104 -1.03 0.40 -7.33
N VAL A 105 -1.92 -0.54 -7.69
CA VAL A 105 -3.13 -0.84 -6.92
C VAL A 105 -3.12 -2.33 -6.57
N TYR A 106 -3.04 -2.62 -5.28
CA TYR A 106 -3.12 -3.96 -4.74
C TYR A 106 -4.51 -4.22 -4.17
N GLN A 107 -5.08 -5.38 -4.45
CA GLN A 107 -6.26 -5.88 -3.74
C GLN A 107 -5.85 -6.48 -2.40
N ILE A 108 -6.57 -6.13 -1.34
CA ILE A 108 -6.41 -6.67 0.00
C ILE A 108 -7.18 -7.98 0.08
N LYS A 109 -6.46 -9.09 0.19
CA LYS A 109 -7.04 -10.44 0.34
C LYS A 109 -7.23 -10.83 1.80
N GLU A 110 -6.32 -10.39 2.65
CA GLU A 110 -6.35 -10.68 4.08
C GLU A 110 -5.69 -9.55 4.86
N LYS A 111 -6.26 -9.22 6.02
CA LYS A 111 -5.67 -8.26 6.97
C LYS A 111 -5.94 -8.72 8.40
N THR A 112 -4.87 -8.94 9.14
CA THR A 112 -4.88 -9.13 10.60
C THR A 112 -3.95 -8.12 11.26
N THR A 113 -3.70 -8.22 12.56
CA THR A 113 -2.75 -7.35 13.26
C THR A 113 -1.32 -7.52 12.76
N ASP A 114 -0.95 -8.74 12.36
CA ASP A 114 0.44 -9.16 12.10
C ASP A 114 0.64 -9.70 10.68
N LEU A 115 -0.42 -9.73 9.86
CA LEU A 115 -0.38 -10.19 8.48
C LEU A 115 -1.19 -9.26 7.56
N ILE A 116 -0.65 -8.92 6.41
CA ILE A 116 -1.40 -8.36 5.28
C ILE A 116 -1.09 -9.19 4.05
N ARG A 117 -2.12 -9.72 3.37
CA ARG A 117 -1.95 -10.35 2.06
C ARG A 117 -2.58 -9.48 1.00
N LEU A 118 -1.76 -9.13 0.02
CA LEU A 118 -2.06 -8.23 -1.06
C LEU A 118 -1.90 -8.99 -2.38
N GLN A 119 -2.72 -8.67 -3.38
CA GLN A 119 -2.60 -9.18 -4.74
C GLN A 119 -2.46 -8.01 -5.71
N LEU A 120 -1.44 -8.05 -6.56
CA LEU A 120 -1.25 -7.15 -7.69
C LEU A 120 -1.54 -7.91 -8.98
N MET A 121 -2.29 -7.30 -9.89
CA MET A 121 -2.75 -7.95 -11.12
C MET A 121 -3.47 -9.28 -10.79
N GLU A 122 -3.08 -10.38 -11.42
CA GLU A 122 -3.73 -11.69 -11.25
C GLU A 122 -2.87 -12.70 -10.49
N ASP A 123 -1.54 -12.57 -10.52
CA ASP A 123 -0.61 -13.64 -10.14
C ASP A 123 0.59 -13.18 -9.30
N ILE A 124 0.62 -11.91 -8.89
CA ILE A 124 1.65 -11.40 -7.97
C ILE A 124 1.02 -11.18 -6.60
N PHE A 125 1.57 -11.85 -5.58
CA PHE A 125 1.15 -11.71 -4.20
C PHE A 125 2.24 -11.02 -3.39
N LEU A 126 1.81 -10.10 -2.52
CA LEU A 126 2.67 -9.46 -1.53
C LEU A 126 2.15 -9.85 -0.15
N THR A 127 2.99 -10.54 0.60
CA THR A 127 2.76 -10.87 2.00
C THR A 127 3.57 -9.91 2.86
N LEU A 128 2.90 -9.25 3.81
CA LEU A 128 3.49 -8.36 4.80
C LEU A 128 3.31 -8.97 6.19
N GLU A 129 4.42 -9.17 6.89
CA GLU A 129 4.45 -9.79 8.23
C GLU A 129 5.22 -8.91 9.23
N LYS A 130 4.80 -8.94 10.49
CA LYS A 130 5.49 -8.28 11.61
C LYS A 130 6.46 -9.20 12.33
#